data_AF-A0A816GRD8-F1
#
_entry.id   AF-A0A816GRD8-F1
#
_cell.length_a   1.000
_cell.length_b   1.000
_cell.length_c   1.000
_cell.angle_alpha   90.00
_cell.angle_beta   90.00
_cell.angle_gamma   90.00
#
_symmetry.space_group_name_H-M   'P 1'
#
loop_
_entity.id
_entity.type
_entity.pdbx_description
1 polymer ?
#
loop_
_entity_poly.entity_id
_entity_poly.type
_entity_poly.pdbx_seq_one_letter_code
_entity_poly.pdbx_strand_id
1 'polypeptide(L)'
;MISIYLLYFLGVSCSSSTCSIPTLLDGRWIQPGLNDLVTINETWFSSKGSCLSDQHDVRNKYIYYNEQTRCKRCILFIPRHSNALQYRESECFDADDDNGRICASITP
;
A
#
# COMPACT_ATOMS: atom_id res chain seq x y z
N MET A 1 9.28 -39.99 30.74
CA MET A 1 10.38 -39.46 29.91
C MET A 1 9.89 -39.37 28.47
N ILE A 2 9.83 -38.14 27.93
CA ILE A 2 10.02 -37.77 26.51
C ILE A 2 9.04 -38.46 25.53
N SER A 3 8.05 -37.82 24.90
CA SER A 3 8.19 -36.62 24.07
C SER A 3 6.82 -36.02 23.73
N ILE A 4 6.60 -34.76 24.09
CA ILE A 4 5.40 -33.95 23.75
C ILE A 4 5.65 -33.04 22.51
N TYR A 5 6.86 -32.97 21.95
CA TYR A 5 7.23 -31.82 21.12
C TYR A 5 7.74 -32.17 19.73
N LEU A 6 6.88 -32.72 18.89
CA LEU A 6 6.97 -32.60 17.43
C LEU A 6 5.56 -32.19 16.95
N LEU A 7 5.03 -31.02 17.33
CA LEU A 7 5.34 -29.74 16.68
C LEU A 7 5.83 -29.91 15.24
N TYR A 8 4.99 -30.50 14.39
CA TYR A 8 4.99 -30.20 12.96
C TYR A 8 3.68 -29.46 12.64
N PHE A 9 3.47 -28.33 13.33
CA PHE A 9 2.79 -27.22 12.68
C PHE A 9 3.74 -26.76 11.58
N LEU A 10 3.56 -27.30 10.37
CA LEU A 10 3.92 -26.56 9.17
C LEU A 10 2.99 -25.35 9.18
N GLY A 11 3.42 -24.31 9.88
CA GLY A 11 2.90 -22.97 9.71
C GLY A 11 3.20 -22.59 8.28
N VAL A 12 2.28 -22.93 7.38
CA VAL A 12 2.20 -22.28 6.08
C VAL A 12 1.75 -20.86 6.40
N SER A 13 2.71 -19.99 6.69
CA SER A 13 2.53 -18.55 6.56
C SER A 13 2.43 -18.29 5.08
N CYS A 14 1.24 -18.49 4.53
CA CYS A 14 0.84 -17.82 3.31
C CYS A 14 0.70 -16.34 3.72
N SER A 15 1.83 -15.62 3.74
CA SER A 15 1.83 -14.17 3.75
C SER A 15 1.36 -13.73 2.37
N SER A 16 0.08 -13.99 2.06
CA SER A 16 -0.60 -13.24 1.04
C SER A 16 -0.59 -11.82 1.57
N SER A 17 0.33 -10.99 1.06
CA SER A 17 0.39 -9.56 1.33
C SER A 17 -0.84 -8.92 0.69
N THR A 18 -2.01 -9.20 1.25
CA THR A 18 -3.27 -8.57 0.88
C THR A 18 -3.19 -7.16 1.39
N CYS A 19 -2.82 -6.23 0.50
CA CYS A 19 -2.87 -4.82 0.83
C CYS A 19 -4.29 -4.47 1.29
N SER A 20 -4.39 -3.97 2.52
CA SER A 20 -5.67 -3.57 3.11
C SER A 20 -5.57 -2.09 3.49
N ILE A 21 -6.09 -1.23 2.61
CA ILE A 21 -6.15 0.21 2.86
C ILE A 21 -7.25 0.46 3.92
N PRO A 22 -7.01 1.28 4.96
CA PRO A 22 -7.99 1.52 6.00
C PRO A 22 -9.23 2.22 5.45
N THR A 23 -10.40 1.83 5.95
CA THR A 23 -11.72 2.35 5.53
C THR A 23 -11.88 3.86 5.68
N LEU A 24 -11.06 4.51 6.53
CA LEU A 24 -11.03 5.97 6.65
C LEU A 24 -10.59 6.66 5.34
N LEU A 25 -9.80 5.98 4.51
CA LEU A 25 -9.33 6.50 3.21
C LEU A 25 -10.30 6.17 2.07
N ASP A 26 -11.22 5.22 2.29
CA ASP A 26 -12.19 4.78 1.30
C ASP A 26 -13.17 5.92 0.97
N GLY A 27 -13.38 6.15 -0.33
CA GLY A 27 -14.30 7.15 -0.82
C GLY A 27 -13.81 7.89 -2.06
N ARG A 28 -14.45 9.03 -2.30
CA ARG A 28 -14.21 9.88 -3.47
C ARG A 28 -13.62 11.20 -3.02
N TRP A 29 -12.48 11.56 -3.61
CA TRP A 29 -11.68 12.71 -3.21
C TRP A 29 -11.47 13.66 -4.38
N ILE A 30 -11.38 14.95 -4.07
CA ILE A 30 -10.96 15.97 -5.04
C ILE A 30 -9.45 16.09 -4.94
N GLN A 31 -8.75 15.92 -6.06
CA GLN A 31 -7.31 16.10 -6.13
C GLN A 31 -7.00 17.29 -7.05
N PRO A 32 -6.26 18.31 -6.56
CA PRO A 32 -5.83 19.42 -7.41
C PRO A 32 -5.08 18.93 -8.65
N GLY A 33 -5.40 19.49 -9.82
CA GLY A 33 -4.78 19.13 -11.09
C GLY A 33 -5.40 17.93 -11.82
N LEU A 34 -6.39 17.26 -11.22
CA LEU A 34 -7.25 16.30 -11.90
C LEU A 34 -8.63 16.92 -12.14
N ASN A 35 -9.18 16.67 -13.33
CA ASN A 35 -10.50 17.18 -13.71
C ASN A 35 -11.65 16.36 -13.08
N ASP A 36 -11.37 15.14 -12.66
CA ASP A 36 -12.33 14.20 -12.09
C ASP A 36 -12.00 13.82 -10.64
N LEU A 37 -13.02 13.32 -9.93
CA LEU A 37 -12.86 12.77 -8.60
C LEU A 37 -12.00 11.51 -8.63
N VAL A 38 -11.05 11.41 -7.71
CA VAL A 38 -10.29 10.17 -7.51
C VAL A 38 -11.01 9.27 -6.52
N THR A 39 -11.03 7.98 -6.80
CA THR A 39 -11.65 6.98 -5.93
C THR A 39 -10.56 6.15 -5.30
N ILE A 40 -10.59 6.06 -3.97
CA ILE A 40 -9.73 5.19 -3.17
C ILE A 40 -10.66 4.16 -2.54
N ASN A 41 -10.31 2.88 -2.61
CA ASN A 41 -10.99 1.79 -1.90
C ASN A 41 -9.93 0.86 -1.27
N GLU A 42 -10.34 -0.29 -0.74
CA GLU A 42 -9.48 -1.21 0.01
C GLU A 42 -8.22 -1.67 -0.75
N THR A 43 -8.29 -1.77 -2.09
CA THR A 43 -7.22 -2.35 -2.91
C THR A 43 -6.84 -1.52 -4.13
N TRP A 44 -7.46 -0.36 -4.35
CA TRP A 44 -7.32 0.43 -5.57
C TRP A 44 -7.41 1.93 -5.31
N PHE A 45 -6.60 2.67 -6.06
CA PHE A 45 -6.64 4.12 -6.11
C PHE A 45 -6.65 4.55 -7.58
N SER A 46 -7.75 5.15 -8.05
CA SER A 46 -7.99 5.42 -9.47
C SER A 46 -6.88 6.17 -10.22
N SER A 47 -6.13 7.06 -9.56
CA SER A 47 -5.01 7.78 -10.20
C SER A 47 -3.66 7.05 -10.07
N LYS A 48 -3.56 5.98 -9.27
CA LYS A 48 -2.30 5.30 -8.90
C LYS A 48 -2.28 3.80 -9.18
N GLY A 49 -3.44 3.17 -9.35
CA GLY A 49 -3.59 1.77 -9.70
C GLY A 49 -3.89 0.85 -8.51
N SER A 50 -3.48 -0.41 -8.62
CA SER A 50 -3.75 -1.47 -7.66
C SER A 50 -2.77 -1.42 -6.50
N CYS A 51 -3.23 -1.69 -5.29
CA CYS A 51 -2.34 -1.85 -4.16
C CYS A 51 -1.72 -3.25 -4.14
N LEU A 52 -0.39 -3.33 -4.07
CA LEU A 52 0.37 -4.58 -4.08
C LEU A 52 0.73 -5.09 -2.69
N SER A 53 1.06 -4.17 -1.77
CA SER A 53 1.47 -4.51 -0.42
C SER A 53 1.34 -3.28 0.47
N ASP A 54 1.02 -3.50 1.73
CA ASP A 54 1.34 -2.55 2.78
C ASP A 54 2.78 -2.79 3.27
N GLN A 55 3.42 -1.76 3.81
CA GLN A 55 4.62 -1.95 4.62
C GLN A 55 4.18 -2.06 6.07
N HIS A 56 4.01 -3.31 6.55
CA HIS A 56 3.58 -3.59 7.92
C HIS A 56 4.43 -2.88 8.99
N ASP A 57 5.73 -2.66 8.71
CA ASP A 57 6.65 -2.00 9.63
C ASP A 57 6.40 -0.48 9.77
N VAL A 58 5.77 0.15 8.77
CA VAL A 58 5.55 1.60 8.75
C VAL A 58 4.10 1.91 8.43
N ARG A 59 3.36 2.34 9.46
CA ARG A 59 1.95 2.73 9.34
C ARG A 59 1.73 3.74 8.21
N ASN A 60 0.63 3.55 7.48
CA ASN A 60 0.13 4.42 6.41
C ASN A 60 0.97 4.45 5.12
N LYS A 61 1.94 3.54 4.93
CA LYS A 61 2.66 3.38 3.67
C LYS A 61 2.14 2.18 2.88
N TYR A 62 1.87 2.41 1.60
CA TYR A 62 1.33 1.41 0.69
C TYR A 62 2.02 1.49 -0.66
N ILE A 63 2.23 0.34 -1.29
CA ILE A 63 2.82 0.25 -2.63
C ILE A 63 1.69 0.10 -3.64
N TYR A 64 1.62 1.04 -4.56
CA TYR A 64 0.67 1.00 -5.68
C TYR A 64 1.39 0.69 -6.98
N TYR A 65 0.72 -0.07 -7.83
CA TYR A 65 1.16 -0.41 -9.17
C TYR A 65 0.16 0.06 -10.21
N ASN A 66 0.67 0.83 -11.16
CA ASN A 66 -0.11 1.31 -12.27
C ASN A 66 0.24 0.50 -13.53
N GLU A 67 -0.67 -0.36 -13.97
CA GLU A 67 -0.54 -1.21 -15.16
C GLU A 67 -0.22 -0.42 -16.43
N GLN A 68 -0.85 0.76 -16.62
CA GLN A 68 -0.68 1.57 -17.83
C GLN A 68 0.72 2.16 -17.94
N THR A 69 1.29 2.58 -16.81
CA THR A 69 2.64 3.16 -16.74
C THR A 69 3.71 2.14 -16.36
N ARG A 70 3.33 0.89 -16.09
CA ARG A 70 4.17 -0.22 -15.58
C ARG A 70 5.05 0.18 -14.40
N CYS A 71 4.51 1.02 -13.51
CA CYS A 71 5.28 1.70 -12.50
C CYS A 71 4.77 1.38 -11.09
N LYS A 72 5.69 1.06 -10.18
CA LYS A 72 5.44 0.98 -8.74
C LYS A 72 5.78 2.30 -8.06
N ARG A 73 4.94 2.72 -7.11
CA ARG A 73 5.21 3.88 -6.25
C ARG A 73 4.83 3.55 -4.82
N CYS A 74 5.63 4.02 -3.86
CA CYS A 74 5.21 4.06 -2.47
C CYS A 74 4.36 5.31 -2.25
N ILE A 75 3.27 5.16 -1.50
CA ILE A 75 2.42 6.26 -1.09
C ILE A 75 2.32 6.26 0.43
N LEU A 76 2.67 7.39 1.04
CA LEU A 76 2.48 7.66 2.46
C LEU A 76 1.23 8.52 2.64
N PHE A 77 0.17 7.98 3.23
CA PHE A 77 -1.02 8.74 3.59
C PHE A 77 -0.83 9.49 4.91
N ILE A 78 -1.25 10.75 4.91
CA ILE A 78 -1.17 11.69 6.03
C ILE A 78 -2.56 12.30 6.21
N PRO A 79 -3.45 11.65 6.99
CA PRO A 79 -4.75 12.22 7.33
C PRO A 79 -4.58 13.59 8.01
N ARG A 80 -5.26 14.63 7.53
CA ARG A 80 -5.20 15.98 8.13
C ARG A 80 -6.49 16.30 8.88
N HIS A 81 -7.62 16.18 8.20
CA HIS A 81 -8.96 16.35 8.78
C HIS A 81 -9.89 15.28 8.21
N SER A 82 -11.12 15.17 8.73
CA SER A 82 -12.12 14.20 8.25
C SER A 82 -12.36 14.26 6.73
N ASN A 83 -12.29 15.46 6.14
CA ASN A 83 -12.51 15.70 4.72
C ASN A 83 -11.24 16.17 3.98
N ALA A 84 -10.07 16.05 4.61
CA ALA A 84 -8.81 16.49 4.03
C ALA A 84 -7.73 15.41 4.21
N LEU A 85 -7.37 14.78 3.09
CA LEU A 85 -6.31 13.79 3.01
C LEU A 85 -5.10 14.40 2.31
N GLN A 86 -3.93 14.29 2.91
CA GLN A 86 -2.66 14.56 2.24
C GLN A 86 -1.95 13.24 1.99
N TYR A 87 -1.21 13.12 0.90
CA TYR A 87 -0.30 12.01 0.68
C TYR A 87 1.01 12.49 0.04
N ARG A 88 2.07 11.71 0.22
CA ARG A 88 3.35 11.86 -0.49
C ARG A 88 3.60 10.60 -1.31
N GLU A 89 4.22 10.75 -2.48
CA GLU A 89 4.59 9.64 -3.33
C GLU A 89 6.09 9.59 -3.58
N SER A 90 6.60 8.39 -3.83
CA SER A 90 7.98 8.19 -4.26
C SER A 90 8.12 8.49 -5.74
N GLU A 91 9.36 8.46 -6.21
CA GLU A 91 9.62 8.29 -7.63
C GLU A 91 9.04 6.97 -8.16
N CYS A 92 9.08 6.85 -9.49
CA CYS A 92 8.63 5.67 -10.20
C CYS A 92 9.69 4.58 -10.17
N PHE A 93 9.31 3.39 -9.69
CA PHE A 93 10.15 2.20 -9.68
C PHE A 93 9.64 1.17 -10.68
N ASP A 94 10.54 0.33 -11.17
CA ASP A 94 10.19 -0.74 -12.10
C ASP A 94 9.33 -1.82 -11.42
N ALA A 95 8.56 -2.56 -12.22
CA ALA A 95 7.72 -3.64 -11.70
C ALA A 95 8.53 -4.76 -11.01
N ASP A 96 9.78 -4.93 -11.40
CA ASP A 96 10.67 -5.97 -10.86
C ASP A 96 11.47 -5.48 -9.64
N ASP A 97 11.38 -4.19 -9.28
CA ASP A 97 12.04 -3.66 -8.10
C ASP A 97 11.47 -4.25 -6.82
N ASP A 98 12.37 -4.44 -5.85
CA ASP A 98 12.06 -4.93 -4.51
C ASP A 98 11.12 -3.97 -3.77
N ASN A 99 10.02 -4.52 -3.26
CA ASN A 99 9.00 -3.76 -2.53
C ASN A 99 9.57 -3.11 -1.25
N GLY A 100 10.55 -3.72 -0.60
CA GLY A 100 11.22 -3.17 0.58
C GLY A 100 11.95 -1.86 0.27
N ARG A 101 12.67 -1.80 -0.85
CA ARG A 101 13.44 -0.64 -1.30
C ARG A 101 12.56 0.56 -1.68
N ILE A 102 11.43 0.32 -2.34
CA ILE A 102 10.55 1.37 -2.89
C ILE A 102 10.10 2.35 -1.80
N CYS A 103 9.69 1.85 -0.64
CA CYS A 103 9.18 2.67 0.48
C CYS A 103 10.25 3.24 1.42
N ALA A 104 11.52 2.88 1.23
CA ALA A 104 12.63 3.49 1.96
C ALA A 104 12.91 4.93 1.49
N SER A 105 12.52 5.28 0.26
CA SER A 105 12.72 6.60 -0.34
C SER A 105 11.87 7.72 0.30
N ILE A 106 10.78 7.37 1.00
CA ILE A 106 9.87 8.33 1.63
C ILE A 106 9.98 8.20 3.14
N THR A 107 10.27 9.29 3.85
CA THR A 107 10.25 9.33 5.32
C THR A 107 8.94 9.92 5.84
N PRO A 108 8.50 9.53 7.07
CA PRO A 108 7.31 10.08 7.73
C PRO A 108 7.27 11.60 7.87
#